data_AF-A0A7V9JJ18-F1
#
_entry.id   AF-A0A7V9JJ18-F1
#
_cell.length_a   1.000
_cell.length_b   1.000
_cell.length_c   1.000
_cell.angle_alpha   90.00
_cell.angle_beta   90.00
_cell.angle_gamma   90.00
#
_symmetry.space_group_name_H-M   'P 1'
#
loop_
_entity.id
_entity.type
_entity.pdbx_description
1 polymer ?
#
loop_
_entity_poly.entity_id
_entity_poly.type
_entity_poly.pdbx_seq_one_letter_code
_entity_poly.pdbx_strand_id
1 'polypeptide(L)'
;MIDISTIFHGTDTPTPSPENVVVGLVTHTGLSILFGIGFALLVTAVPRLRPVPFLVAAAIAYGLLLYVVNFQILGRTLFPWFTNPDGPNQGFEVFIHAVYGLMLVPFFLAPWRRVGVRA
;
A
#
# COMPACT_ATOMS: atom_id res chain seq x y z
N MET A 1 -4.94 4.59 11.08
CA MET A 1 -6.32 4.62 10.53
C MET A 1 -6.94 6.01 10.66
N ILE A 2 -6.97 6.60 11.86
CA ILE A 2 -7.53 7.95 12.09
C ILE A 2 -6.74 9.02 11.30
N ASP A 3 -5.44 8.83 11.13
CA ASP A 3 -4.55 9.69 10.34
C ASP A 3 -5.06 9.97 8.92
N ILE A 4 -5.67 8.99 8.25
CA ILE A 4 -6.15 9.12 6.86
C ILE A 4 -7.45 9.93 6.80
N SER A 5 -8.25 9.96 7.87
CA SER A 5 -9.49 10.75 7.93
C SER A 5 -9.24 12.26 7.93
N THR A 6 -8.05 12.69 8.39
CA THR A 6 -7.62 14.11 8.38
C THR A 6 -7.65 14.71 6.98
N ILE A 7 -7.30 13.90 5.97
CA ILE A 7 -7.28 14.27 4.56
C ILE A 7 -8.68 14.64 4.07
N PHE A 8 -9.71 13.87 4.46
CA PHE A 8 -11.08 14.10 4.01
C PHE A 8 -11.78 15.23 4.75
N HIS A 9 -11.44 15.42 6.03
CA HIS A 9 -12.06 16.43 6.88
C HIS A 9 -11.31 17.77 6.83
N GLY A 10 -10.17 17.83 6.12
CA GLY A 10 -9.33 19.02 6.03
C GLY A 10 -8.82 19.48 7.39
N THR A 11 -8.64 18.56 8.33
CA THR A 11 -8.20 18.89 9.69
C THR A 11 -6.69 18.82 9.79
N ASP A 12 -6.10 19.78 10.49
CA ASP A 12 -4.64 19.82 10.68
C ASP A 12 -4.12 18.68 11.53
N THR A 13 -4.96 17.99 12.30
CA THR A 13 -4.58 16.86 13.17
C THR A 13 -5.64 15.74 13.16
N PRO A 14 -5.24 14.50 13.49
CA PRO A 14 -6.16 13.38 13.67
C PRO A 14 -7.16 13.65 14.80
N THR A 15 -8.45 13.50 14.51
CA THR A 15 -9.54 13.64 15.49
C THR A 15 -10.14 12.26 15.77
N PRO A 16 -9.91 11.64 16.94
CA PRO A 16 -10.45 10.32 17.21
C PRO A 16 -11.97 10.32 17.32
N SER A 17 -12.63 9.60 16.41
CA SER A 17 -14.06 9.31 16.48
C SER A 17 -14.36 7.96 15.78
N PRO A 18 -15.44 7.25 16.14
CA PRO A 18 -15.83 6.02 15.44
C PRO A 18 -16.02 6.22 13.93
N GLU A 19 -16.57 7.38 13.54
CA GLU A 19 -16.74 7.77 12.14
C GLU A 19 -15.38 7.89 11.41
N ASN A 20 -14.42 8.58 12.01
CA ASN A 20 -13.09 8.77 11.43
C ASN A 20 -12.30 7.46 11.32
N VAL A 21 -12.54 6.50 12.22
CA VAL A 21 -12.00 5.13 12.10
C VAL A 21 -12.59 4.43 10.87
N VAL A 22 -13.90 4.52 10.64
CA VAL A 22 -14.57 3.90 9.48
C VAL A 22 -14.08 4.55 8.18
N VAL A 23 -14.05 5.88 8.10
CA VAL A 23 -13.54 6.62 6.93
C VAL A 23 -12.08 6.21 6.65
N GLY A 24 -11.24 6.21 7.68
CA GLY A 24 -9.85 5.80 7.56
C GLY A 24 -9.69 4.37 7.05
N LEU A 25 -10.49 3.43 7.56
CA LEU A 25 -10.46 2.03 7.14
C LEU A 25 -10.90 1.86 5.68
N VAL A 26 -12.05 2.44 5.30
CA VAL A 26 -12.58 2.37 3.93
C VAL A 26 -11.57 2.93 2.94
N THR A 27 -11.01 4.10 3.22
CA THR A 27 -9.99 4.70 2.34
C THR A 27 -8.75 3.84 2.28
N HIS A 28 -8.24 3.36 3.41
CA HIS A 28 -7.04 2.54 3.45
C HIS A 28 -7.21 1.24 2.65
N THR A 29 -8.35 0.57 2.80
CA THR A 29 -8.70 -0.63 2.02
C THR A 29 -8.85 -0.31 0.54
N GLY A 30 -9.53 0.78 0.18
CA GLY A 30 -9.69 1.21 -1.22
C GLY A 30 -8.35 1.48 -1.89
N LEU A 31 -7.48 2.25 -1.24
CA LEU A 31 -6.11 2.50 -1.72
C LEU A 31 -5.30 1.20 -1.83
N SER A 32 -5.41 0.31 -0.85
CA SER A 32 -4.72 -0.99 -0.87
C SER A 32 -5.13 -1.85 -2.08
N ILE A 33 -6.41 -1.83 -2.45
CA ILE A 33 -6.91 -2.50 -3.66
C ILE A 33 -6.32 -1.86 -4.91
N LEU A 34 -6.37 -0.52 -5.01
CA LEU A 34 -5.86 0.21 -6.17
C LEU A 34 -4.35 0.01 -6.37
N PHE A 35 -3.57 0.02 -5.29
CA PHE A 35 -2.13 -0.28 -5.35
C PHE A 35 -1.86 -1.73 -5.72
N GLY A 36 -2.66 -2.69 -5.23
CA GLY A 36 -2.58 -4.09 -5.66
C GLY A 36 -2.83 -4.26 -7.17
N ILE A 37 -3.85 -3.56 -7.69
CA ILE A 37 -4.14 -3.50 -9.14
C ILE A 37 -2.96 -2.87 -9.88
N GLY A 38 -2.40 -1.75 -9.39
CA GLY A 38 -1.24 -1.11 -9.98
C GLY A 38 -0.02 -2.03 -10.07
N PHE A 39 0.25 -2.79 -9.01
CA PHE A 39 1.31 -3.80 -9.01
C PHE A 39 1.03 -4.93 -10.01
N ALA A 40 -0.22 -5.40 -10.11
CA ALA A 40 -0.61 -6.40 -11.09
C ALA A 40 -0.36 -5.91 -12.53
N LEU A 41 -0.77 -4.68 -12.84
CA LEU A 41 -0.51 -4.06 -14.14
C LEU A 41 1.00 -3.96 -14.43
N LEU A 42 1.82 -3.61 -13.42
CA LEU A 42 3.27 -3.56 -13.54
C LEU A 42 3.87 -4.93 -13.90
N VAL A 43 3.50 -5.99 -13.19
CA VAL A 43 3.98 -7.36 -13.46
C VAL A 43 3.50 -7.88 -14.82
N THR A 44 2.28 -7.49 -15.23
CA THR A 44 1.76 -7.80 -16.58
C THR A 44 2.58 -7.10 -17.66
N ALA A 45 2.84 -5.79 -17.50
CA ALA A 45 3.55 -4.96 -18.47
C ALA A 45 5.06 -5.22 -18.54
N VAL A 46 5.66 -5.75 -17.47
CA VAL A 46 7.10 -6.03 -17.39
C VAL A 46 7.33 -7.53 -17.16
N PRO A 47 7.35 -8.36 -18.22
CA PRO A 47 7.45 -9.82 -18.09
C PRO A 47 8.70 -10.32 -17.35
N ARG A 48 9.77 -9.51 -17.33
CA ARG A 48 11.02 -9.81 -16.59
C ARG A 48 10.82 -9.90 -15.08
N LEU A 49 9.72 -9.36 -14.55
CA LEU A 49 9.38 -9.42 -13.12
C LEU A 49 8.69 -10.73 -12.72
N ARG A 50 8.25 -11.55 -13.67
CA ARG A 50 7.45 -12.76 -13.39
C ARG A 50 8.20 -13.91 -12.72
N PRO A 51 9.50 -14.15 -12.97
CA PRO A 51 10.22 -15.20 -12.24
C PRO A 51 10.25 -14.89 -10.75
N VAL A 52 10.05 -15.92 -9.91
CA VAL A 52 9.80 -15.78 -8.45
C VAL A 52 10.79 -14.84 -7.74
N PRO A 53 12.11 -14.92 -7.93
CA PRO A 53 13.03 -14.00 -7.25
C PRO A 53 12.81 -12.54 -7.62
N PHE A 54 12.55 -12.24 -8.89
CA PHE A 54 12.27 -10.88 -9.37
C PHE A 54 10.89 -10.39 -8.92
N LEU A 55 9.91 -11.28 -8.87
CA LEU A 55 8.57 -10.96 -8.38
C LEU A 55 8.61 -10.55 -6.91
N VAL A 56 9.29 -11.34 -6.08
CA VAL A 56 9.46 -11.05 -4.64
C VAL A 56 10.20 -9.74 -4.43
N ALA A 57 11.32 -9.55 -5.13
CA ALA A 57 12.09 -8.31 -5.04
C ALA A 57 11.27 -7.09 -5.48
N ALA A 58 10.56 -7.19 -6.60
CA ALA A 58 9.69 -6.12 -7.10
C ALA A 58 8.53 -5.82 -6.15
N ALA A 59 7.94 -6.85 -5.54
CA ALA A 59 6.86 -6.71 -4.58
C ALA A 59 7.31 -5.96 -3.32
N ILE A 60 8.44 -6.33 -2.74
CA ILE A 60 9.04 -5.61 -1.60
C ILE A 60 9.35 -4.17 -2.00
N ALA A 61 10.04 -3.97 -3.13
CA ALA A 61 10.41 -2.65 -3.61
C ALA A 61 9.19 -1.75 -3.86
N TYR A 62 8.11 -2.32 -4.40
CA TYR A 62 6.84 -1.63 -4.61
C TYR A 62 6.21 -1.19 -3.28
N GLY A 63 6.14 -2.08 -2.29
CA GLY A 63 5.67 -1.73 -0.95
C GLY A 63 6.50 -0.61 -0.30
N LEU A 64 7.83 -0.71 -0.37
CA LEU A 64 8.73 0.33 0.15
C LEU A 64 8.59 1.66 -0.60
N LEU A 65 8.35 1.64 -1.91
CA LEU A 65 8.06 2.85 -2.68
C LEU A 65 6.78 3.52 -2.19
N LEU A 66 5.73 2.75 -1.89
CA LEU A 66 4.51 3.28 -1.28
C LEU A 66 4.78 3.91 0.08
N TYR A 67 5.62 3.30 0.93
CA TYR A 67 6.04 3.92 2.18
C TYR A 67 6.72 5.28 1.93
N VAL A 68 7.67 5.34 0.99
CA VAL A 68 8.37 6.59 0.68
C VAL A 68 7.39 7.66 0.22
N VAL A 69 6.51 7.33 -0.72
CA VAL A 69 5.53 8.29 -1.24
C VAL A 69 4.54 8.72 -0.15
N ASN A 70 3.93 7.79 0.56
CA ASN A 70 2.88 8.08 1.53
C ASN A 70 3.42 8.77 2.78
N PHE A 71 4.53 8.28 3.33
CA PHE A 71 5.04 8.74 4.62
C PHE A 71 6.12 9.81 4.47
N GLN A 72 7.11 9.58 3.59
CA GLN A 72 8.26 10.49 3.50
C GLN A 72 8.00 11.71 2.62
N ILE A 73 7.16 11.58 1.60
CA ILE A 73 6.77 12.69 0.73
C ILE A 73 5.47 13.30 1.24
N LEU A 74 4.33 12.62 1.08
CA LEU A 74 3.02 13.20 1.37
C LEU A 74 2.85 13.52 2.86
N GLY A 75 3.14 12.55 3.75
CA GLY A 75 3.09 12.72 5.20
C GLY A 75 3.86 13.94 5.69
N ARG A 76 5.16 14.02 5.37
CA ARG A 76 6.03 15.10 5.84
C ARG A 76 5.78 16.47 5.20
N THR A 77 5.25 16.52 3.97
CA THR A 77 5.04 17.78 3.25
C THR A 77 3.67 18.39 3.48
N LEU A 78 2.65 17.56 3.68
CA LEU A 78 1.26 18.00 3.82
C LEU A 78 0.79 18.03 5.29
N PHE A 79 1.45 17.29 6.19
CA PHE A 79 0.99 17.12 7.57
C PHE A 79 2.13 17.41 8.57
N PRO A 80 2.25 18.64 9.10
CA PRO A 80 3.33 19.01 10.02
C PRO A 80 3.43 18.16 11.29
N TRP A 81 2.32 17.58 11.77
CA TRP A 81 2.31 16.68 12.93
C TRP A 81 2.92 15.31 12.66
N PHE A 82 3.10 14.93 11.39
CA PHE A 82 3.60 13.62 11.00
C PHE A 82 5.05 13.36 11.43
N THR A 83 5.83 14.42 11.64
CA THR A 83 7.21 14.37 12.13
C THR A 83 7.34 14.54 13.65
N ASN A 84 6.23 14.69 14.37
CA ASN A 84 6.23 14.74 15.83
C ASN A 84 6.67 13.37 16.41
N PRO A 85 7.40 13.31 17.54
CA PRO A 85 7.59 12.09 18.33
C PRO A 85 6.31 11.28 18.60
N ASP A 86 5.14 11.94 18.72
CA ASP A 86 3.83 11.30 18.89
C ASP A 86 3.16 10.91 17.56
N GLY A 87 3.86 11.11 16.43
CA GLY A 87 3.41 10.75 15.10
C GLY A 87 3.53 9.24 14.79
N PRO A 88 3.29 8.83 13.53
CA PRO A 88 3.31 7.42 13.15
C PRO A 88 4.67 6.76 13.41
N ASN A 89 4.65 5.54 13.96
CA ASN A 89 5.85 4.76 14.21
C ASN A 89 6.53 4.35 12.88
N GLN A 90 7.52 5.14 12.44
CA GLN A 90 8.16 4.96 11.14
C GLN A 90 8.78 3.58 10.92
N GLY A 91 9.30 2.95 11.99
CA GLY A 91 9.85 1.60 11.92
C GLY A 91 8.78 0.55 11.64
N PHE A 92 7.63 0.66 12.29
CA PHE A 92 6.48 -0.18 12.00
C PHE A 92 5.94 0.07 10.58
N GLU A 93 5.86 1.34 10.16
CA GLU A 93 5.32 1.72 8.85
C GLU A 93 6.19 1.19 7.70
N VAL A 94 7.52 1.31 7.77
CA VAL A 94 8.39 0.76 6.71
C VAL A 94 8.28 -0.78 6.64
N PHE A 95 8.19 -1.43 7.81
CA PHE A 95 8.06 -2.88 7.91
C PHE A 95 6.73 -3.36 7.31
N ILE A 96 5.61 -2.77 7.71
CA ILE A 96 4.29 -3.22 7.26
C ILE A 96 4.07 -2.98 5.77
N HIS A 97 4.69 -1.94 5.21
CA HIS A 97 4.65 -1.71 3.76
C HIS A 97 5.45 -2.76 2.97
N ALA A 98 6.59 -3.20 3.49
CA ALA A 98 7.33 -4.33 2.90
C ALA A 98 6.52 -5.64 2.98
N VAL A 99 5.84 -5.89 4.11
CA VAL A 99 4.94 -7.03 4.29
C VAL A 99 3.76 -6.96 3.33
N TYR A 100 3.12 -5.79 3.18
CA TYR A 100 2.05 -5.57 2.20
C TYR A 100 2.52 -5.95 0.79
N GLY A 101 3.71 -5.48 0.37
CA GLY A 101 4.30 -5.87 -0.90
C GLY A 101 4.40 -7.39 -1.04
N LEU A 102 5.00 -8.08 -0.06
CA LEU A 102 5.11 -9.55 -0.06
C LEU A 102 3.76 -10.26 -0.14
N MET A 103 2.70 -9.72 0.49
CA MET A 103 1.35 -10.29 0.43
C MET A 103 0.75 -10.28 -0.99
N LEU A 104 1.29 -9.49 -1.92
CA LEU A 104 0.88 -9.49 -3.33
C LEU A 104 1.44 -10.69 -4.10
N VAL A 105 2.57 -11.27 -3.67
CA VAL A 105 3.28 -12.33 -4.41
C VAL A 105 2.40 -13.57 -4.67
N PRO A 106 1.64 -14.12 -3.70
CA PRO A 106 0.83 -15.32 -3.92
C PRO A 106 -0.18 -15.22 -5.07
N PHE A 107 -0.67 -14.02 -5.38
CA PHE A 107 -1.63 -13.79 -6.47
C PHE A 107 -1.05 -14.08 -7.86
N PHE A 108 0.27 -14.19 -7.99
CA PHE A 108 0.97 -14.47 -9.26
C PHE A 108 1.60 -15.86 -9.32
N LEU A 109 1.61 -16.60 -8.20
CA LEU A 109 2.16 -17.95 -8.14
C LEU A 109 1.13 -19.03 -8.52
N ALA A 110 -0.15 -18.67 -8.60
CA ALA A 110 -1.20 -19.59 -9.01
C ALA A 110 -1.03 -19.97 -10.50
N PRO A 111 -1.07 -21.27 -10.85
CA PRO A 111 -1.13 -21.69 -12.24
C PRO A 111 -2.52 -21.35 -12.80
N TRP A 112 -2.67 -20.19 -13.44
CA TRP A 112 -3.82 -19.88 -14.32
C TRP A 112 -3.88 -20.77 -15.59
N ARG A 113 -3.14 -21.89 -15.60
CA ARG A 113 -3.11 -22.83 -16.71
C ARG A 113 -4.23 -23.85 -16.56
N ARG A 114 -5.21 -23.72 -17.47
CA ARG A 114 -6.20 -24.72 -17.95
C ARG A 114 -7.61 -24.61 -17.37
N VAL A 115 -8.30 -23.51 -17.64
CA VAL A 115 -9.71 -23.64 -18.08
C VAL A 115 -9.67 -23.65 -19.60
N GLY A 116 -9.68 -24.85 -20.17
CA GLY A 116 -9.57 -25.04 -21.61
C GLY A 116 -10.84 -24.58 -22.31
N VAL A 117 -10.72 -23.56 -23.16
CA VAL A 117 -11.54 -23.49 -24.36
C VAL A 117 -10.70 -24.11 -25.46
N ARG A 118 -10.90 -25.41 -25.69
CA ARG A 118 -10.62 -26.00 -27.00
C ARG A 118 -11.82 -25.60 -27.86
N ALA A 119 -11.63 -24.64 -28.74
CA ALA A 119 -12.46 -24.45 -29.92
C ALA A 119 -11.92 -25.36 -31.04
#